data_AF-A0A914E819-F1
#
_entry.id   AF-A0A914E819-F1
#
_cell.length_a   1.000
_cell.length_b   1.000
_cell.length_c   1.000
_cell.angle_alpha   90.00
_cell.angle_beta   90.00
_cell.angle_gamma   90.00
#
_symmetry.space_group_name_H-M   'P 1'
#
loop_
_entity.id
_entity.type
_entity.pdbx_description
1 polymer ?
#
loop_
_entity_poly.entity_id
_entity_poly.type
_entity_poly.pdbx_seq_one_letter_code
_entity_poly.pdbx_strand_id
1 'polypeptide(L)'
;MVVALKKTLKQFGWTEVALLYTIRRSDLVPRCSYLAADIDTSIGAADNMTLTYKRNIANDSYDTLKANLVKLQKMARIFIGCFESILDRRNILLAMTELGMITDEYVVLMLEVSNTGFIKTGQYFWVDTNVPPDGKDDIVKKAAEKVLVMDLQPLNLTSATFNSDVINNLAQWPFYCENCNPPGTNVDLYLLQFVVLMAVDARFHFSLLICSILLLASSL
;
A
#
# COMPACT_ATOMS: atom_id res chain seq x y z
N MET A 1 -8.19 -6.06 0.86
CA MET A 1 -6.70 -6.12 0.86
C MET A 1 -6.18 -7.17 1.81
N VAL A 2 -6.64 -7.17 3.06
CA VAL A 2 -6.15 -8.07 4.11
C VAL A 2 -6.30 -9.56 3.79
N VAL A 3 -7.33 -9.98 3.05
CA VAL A 3 -7.48 -11.38 2.60
C VAL A 3 -6.33 -11.80 1.70
N ALA A 4 -5.93 -10.97 0.73
CA ALA A 4 -4.78 -11.27 -0.13
C ALA A 4 -3.49 -11.29 0.66
N LEU A 5 -3.24 -10.28 1.51
CA LEU A 5 -2.09 -10.28 2.41
C LEU A 5 -2.02 -11.59 3.20
N LYS A 6 -3.10 -12.00 3.87
CA LYS A 6 -3.16 -13.25 4.64
C LYS A 6 -2.84 -14.48 3.80
N LYS A 7 -3.35 -14.55 2.56
CA LYS A 7 -3.01 -15.65 1.65
C LYS A 7 -1.54 -15.62 1.23
N THR A 8 -0.98 -14.44 0.94
CA THR A 8 0.45 -14.27 0.63
C THR A 8 1.31 -14.74 1.80
N LEU A 9 1.04 -14.27 3.01
CA LEU A 9 1.77 -14.69 4.22
C LEU A 9 1.72 -16.22 4.39
N LYS A 10 0.53 -16.83 4.24
CA LYS A 10 0.38 -18.29 4.30
C LYS A 10 1.12 -19.03 3.19
N GLN A 11 1.06 -18.54 1.96
CA GLN A 11 1.70 -19.17 0.80
C GLN A 11 3.21 -19.28 0.97
N PHE A 12 3.84 -18.27 1.59
CA PHE A 12 5.27 -18.23 1.85
C PHE A 12 5.65 -18.75 3.24
N GLY A 13 4.68 -19.20 4.05
CA GLY A 13 4.93 -19.68 5.41
C GLY A 13 5.41 -18.60 6.38
N TRP A 14 5.13 -17.33 6.11
CA TRP A 14 5.51 -16.21 6.97
C TRP A 14 4.54 -16.08 8.14
N THR A 15 5.00 -16.50 9.32
CA THR A 15 4.18 -16.53 10.55
C THR A 15 4.43 -15.35 11.47
N GLU A 16 5.62 -14.74 11.42
CA GLU A 16 5.99 -13.60 12.27
C GLU A 16 6.15 -12.33 11.43
N VAL A 17 5.25 -11.37 11.64
CA VAL A 17 5.21 -10.13 10.85
C VAL A 17 5.17 -8.91 11.76
N ALA A 18 5.74 -7.80 11.27
CA ALA A 18 5.63 -6.50 11.91
C ALA A 18 4.79 -5.54 11.06
N LEU A 19 3.96 -4.73 11.69
CA LEU A 19 3.16 -3.68 11.05
C LEU A 19 3.60 -2.29 11.54
N LEU A 20 3.95 -1.43 10.59
CA LEU A 20 4.14 -0.01 10.80
C LEU A 20 3.20 0.76 9.90
N TYR A 21 2.54 1.77 10.44
CA TYR A 21 1.64 2.59 9.66
C TYR A 21 1.67 4.05 10.13
N THR A 22 1.45 4.97 9.20
CA THR A 22 1.24 6.39 9.51
C THR A 22 -0.24 6.74 9.43
N ILE A 23 -0.68 7.70 10.24
CA ILE A 23 -2.00 8.32 10.12
C ILE A 23 -1.80 9.83 10.00
N ARG A 24 -2.37 10.44 8.97
CA ARG A 24 -2.46 11.89 8.85
C ARG A 24 -3.80 12.37 9.39
N ARG A 25 -3.72 13.27 10.37
CA ARG A 25 -4.87 13.94 10.99
C ARG A 25 -5.34 15.15 10.16
N SER A 26 -5.56 14.97 8.85
CA SER A 26 -6.26 15.95 8.02
C SER A 26 -7.72 15.52 7.83
N ASP A 27 -8.54 16.30 7.11
CA ASP A 27 -9.93 15.93 6.72
C ASP A 27 -10.00 14.72 5.76
N LEU A 28 -8.90 13.97 5.64
CA LEU A 28 -8.80 12.78 4.83
C LEU A 28 -9.17 11.56 5.68
N VAL A 29 -9.85 10.61 5.07
CA VAL A 29 -10.16 9.32 5.70
C VAL A 29 -8.85 8.65 6.13
N PRO A 30 -8.69 8.24 7.41
CA PRO A 30 -7.45 7.65 7.93
C PRO A 30 -7.32 6.18 7.47
N ARG A 31 -7.09 5.98 6.18
CA ARG A 31 -7.17 4.68 5.49
C ARG A 31 -6.24 3.64 6.12
N CYS A 32 -5.03 4.04 6.52
CA CYS A 32 -4.08 3.11 7.12
C CYS A 32 -4.50 2.65 8.52
N SER A 33 -5.32 3.43 9.24
CA SER A 33 -5.85 3.05 10.55
C SER A 33 -6.87 1.91 10.45
N TYR A 34 -7.78 1.99 9.48
CA TYR A 34 -8.75 0.93 9.19
C TYR A 34 -8.04 -0.33 8.71
N LEU A 35 -7.08 -0.18 7.79
CA LEU A 35 -6.30 -1.32 7.32
C LEU A 35 -5.52 -1.99 8.47
N ALA A 36 -4.93 -1.20 9.38
CA ALA A 36 -4.22 -1.73 10.53
C ALA A 36 -5.15 -2.48 11.50
N ALA A 37 -6.41 -2.03 11.66
CA ALA A 37 -7.42 -2.74 12.45
C ALA A 37 -7.85 -4.05 11.79
N ASP A 38 -8.07 -4.05 10.47
CA ASP A 38 -8.41 -5.25 9.71
C ASP A 38 -7.27 -6.28 9.74
N ILE A 39 -6.01 -5.83 9.66
CA ILE A 39 -4.84 -6.72 9.79
C ILE A 39 -4.79 -7.33 11.18
N ASP A 40 -4.98 -6.54 12.22
CA ASP A 40 -4.94 -6.99 13.62
C ASP A 40 -5.98 -8.09 13.89
N THR A 41 -7.21 -7.86 13.43
CA THR A 41 -8.30 -8.83 13.56
C THR A 41 -8.07 -10.08 12.71
N SER A 42 -7.61 -9.93 11.46
CA SER A 42 -7.44 -11.05 10.54
C SER A 42 -6.22 -11.93 10.84
N ILE A 43 -5.13 -11.33 11.33
CA ILE A 43 -3.94 -12.04 11.81
C ILE A 43 -4.20 -12.64 13.19
N GLY A 44 -4.82 -11.90 14.11
CA GLY A 44 -5.16 -12.41 15.45
C GLY A 44 -6.14 -13.58 15.42
N ALA A 45 -7.01 -13.66 14.41
CA ALA A 45 -7.90 -14.80 14.18
C ALA A 45 -7.25 -15.95 13.38
N ALA A 46 -5.95 -15.91 13.10
CA ALA A 46 -5.25 -16.98 12.40
C ALA A 46 -4.44 -17.82 13.39
N ASP A 47 -4.70 -19.13 13.44
CA ASP A 47 -4.11 -20.03 14.43
C ASP A 47 -2.57 -20.14 14.41
N ASN A 48 -1.87 -19.55 13.42
CA ASN A 48 -0.42 -19.68 13.26
C ASN A 48 0.27 -18.41 12.73
N MET A 49 -0.32 -17.22 12.89
CA MET A 49 0.36 -15.95 12.54
C MET A 49 0.35 -14.99 13.72
N THR A 50 1.48 -14.33 13.93
CA THR A 50 1.70 -13.42 15.06
C THR A 50 2.16 -12.07 14.54
N LEU A 51 1.47 -11.03 15.00
CA LEU A 51 1.90 -9.65 14.80
C LEU A 51 2.90 -9.28 15.91
N THR A 52 4.20 -9.52 15.67
CA THR A 52 5.25 -9.39 16.70
C THR A 52 5.54 -7.93 17.06
N TYR A 53 5.23 -7.01 16.16
CA TYR A 53 5.36 -5.57 16.37
C TYR A 53 4.26 -4.82 15.63
N LYS A 54 3.57 -3.91 16.32
CA LYS A 54 2.56 -3.02 15.73
C LYS A 54 2.79 -1.60 16.23
N ARG A 55 2.99 -0.65 15.32
CA ARG A 55 3.07 0.77 15.68
C ARG A 55 2.39 1.69 14.67
N ASN A 56 1.62 2.62 15.23
CA ASN A 56 1.24 3.85 14.57
C ASN A 56 2.35 4.88 14.76
N ILE A 57 2.83 5.47 13.69
CA ILE A 57 3.70 6.64 13.72
C ILE A 57 2.84 7.89 13.52
N ALA A 58 2.53 8.57 14.62
CA ALA A 58 1.80 9.83 14.60
C ALA A 58 2.68 11.04 14.22
N ASN A 59 4.00 10.95 14.46
CA ASN A 59 4.99 11.94 14.05
C ASN A 59 5.88 11.28 12.99
N ASP A 60 5.63 11.58 11.72
CA ASP A 60 6.28 11.02 10.54
C ASP A 60 7.64 11.68 10.22
N SER A 61 8.26 12.36 11.20
CA SER A 61 9.63 12.86 11.04
C SER A 61 10.62 11.72 10.74
N TYR A 62 11.63 12.03 9.92
CA TYR A 62 12.64 11.07 9.50
C TYR A 62 13.29 10.31 10.68
N ASP A 63 13.67 11.03 11.74
CA ASP A 63 14.29 10.43 12.92
C ASP A 63 13.33 9.50 13.68
N THR A 64 12.04 9.86 13.76
CA THR A 64 11.03 9.03 14.40
C THR A 64 10.79 7.74 13.61
N LEU A 65 10.73 7.85 12.27
CA LEU A 65 10.65 6.69 11.38
C LEU A 65 11.85 5.76 11.59
N LYS A 66 13.06 6.31 11.53
CA LYS A 66 14.32 5.56 11.70
C LYS A 66 14.40 4.88 13.07
N ALA A 67 14.02 5.57 14.15
CA ALA A 67 14.01 5.00 15.49
C ALA A 67 13.03 3.82 15.66
N ASN A 68 11.87 3.88 14.98
CA ASN A 68 10.92 2.76 14.96
C ASN A 68 11.45 1.58 14.14
N LEU A 69 12.14 1.83 13.02
CA LEU A 69 12.76 0.79 12.21
C LEU A 69 13.88 0.05 12.98
N VAL A 70 14.68 0.73 13.78
CA VAL A 70 15.69 0.09 14.66
C VAL A 70 15.05 -0.89 15.66
N LYS A 71 13.86 -0.57 16.17
CA LYS A 71 13.10 -1.49 17.04
C LYS A 71 12.56 -2.66 16.23
N LEU A 72 11.97 -2.38 15.07
CA LEU A 72 11.38 -3.37 14.17
C LEU A 72 12.41 -4.40 13.70
N GLN A 73 13.63 -3.94 13.37
CA GLN A 73 14.75 -4.78 12.93
C GLN A 73 15.08 -5.91 13.93
N LYS A 74 14.75 -5.75 15.22
CA LYS A 74 14.98 -6.77 16.25
C LYS A 74 13.82 -7.75 16.42
N MET A 75 12.65 -7.44 15.85
CA MET A 75 11.39 -8.12 16.15
C MET A 75 10.83 -8.94 14.98
N ALA A 76 11.12 -8.55 13.74
CA ALA A 76 10.63 -9.25 12.56
C ALA A 76 11.55 -9.08 11.35
N ARG A 77 11.42 -9.99 10.40
CA ARG A 77 12.04 -9.92 9.05
C ARG A 77 11.02 -9.59 7.96
N ILE A 78 9.75 -9.91 8.20
CA ILE A 78 8.64 -9.59 7.31
C ILE A 78 7.99 -8.31 7.80
N PHE A 79 8.16 -7.25 7.02
CA PHE A 79 7.71 -5.91 7.34
C PHE A 79 6.49 -5.54 6.49
N ILE A 80 5.39 -5.17 7.14
CA ILE A 80 4.17 -4.68 6.52
C ILE A 80 4.07 -3.18 6.81
N GLY A 81 3.97 -2.37 5.75
CA GLY A 81 3.90 -0.92 5.83
C GLY A 81 2.61 -0.37 5.22
N CYS A 82 1.95 0.58 5.87
CA CYS A 82 0.89 1.39 5.26
C CYS A 82 1.18 2.87 5.51
N PHE A 83 1.40 3.64 4.45
CA PHE A 83 1.79 5.04 4.57
C PHE A 83 0.92 5.94 3.69
N GLU A 84 0.32 6.95 4.32
CA GLU A 84 -0.67 7.82 3.67
C GLU A 84 -0.06 8.87 2.76
N SER A 85 1.23 9.17 2.97
CA SER A 85 1.97 10.17 2.21
C SER A 85 3.06 9.55 1.35
N ILE A 86 3.29 10.16 0.18
CA ILE A 86 4.38 9.75 -0.72
C ILE A 86 5.76 9.98 -0.07
N LEU A 87 5.87 11.04 0.72
CA LEU A 87 7.08 11.41 1.47
C LEU A 87 7.39 10.37 2.56
N ASP A 88 6.38 9.83 3.23
CA ASP A 88 6.55 8.82 4.27
C ASP A 88 7.10 7.52 3.65
N ARG A 89 6.56 7.14 2.48
CA ARG A 89 7.04 5.98 1.70
C ARG A 89 8.51 6.15 1.34
N ARG A 90 8.89 7.34 0.83
CA ARG A 90 10.28 7.68 0.52
C ARG A 90 11.17 7.58 1.76
N ASN A 91 10.79 8.28 2.83
CA ASN A 91 11.59 8.40 4.04
C ASN A 91 11.81 7.07 4.74
N ILE A 92 10.82 6.19 4.74
CA ILE A 92 10.96 4.84 5.29
C ILE A 92 11.95 4.02 4.48
N LEU A 93 11.86 4.02 3.14
CA LEU A 93 12.81 3.26 2.32
C LEU A 93 14.23 3.82 2.39
N LEU A 94 14.36 5.15 2.49
CA LEU A 94 15.64 5.78 2.77
C LEU A 94 16.19 5.32 4.12
N ALA A 95 15.40 5.39 5.19
CA ALA A 95 15.82 4.97 6.53
C ALA A 95 16.15 3.47 6.58
N MET A 96 15.37 2.62 5.92
CA MET A 96 15.64 1.19 5.80
C MET A 96 16.96 0.92 5.07
N THR A 97 17.26 1.69 4.03
CA THR A 97 18.55 1.58 3.33
C THR A 97 19.71 1.96 4.25
N GLU A 98 19.60 3.09 4.96
CA GLU A 98 20.62 3.54 5.91
C GLU A 98 20.82 2.58 7.09
N LEU A 99 19.80 1.79 7.44
CA LEU A 99 19.85 0.77 8.48
C LEU A 99 20.28 -0.62 7.97
N GLY A 100 20.57 -0.76 6.67
CA GLY A 100 20.96 -2.04 6.07
C GLY A 100 19.82 -3.06 6.05
N MET A 101 18.56 -2.61 6.00
CA MET A 101 17.37 -3.48 5.95
C MET A 101 16.92 -3.80 4.52
N ILE A 102 17.58 -3.24 3.50
CA ILE A 102 17.32 -3.52 2.08
C ILE A 102 18.25 -4.64 1.61
N THR A 103 18.06 -5.83 2.17
CA THR A 103 18.83 -7.04 1.89
C THR A 103 17.86 -8.20 1.63
N ASP A 104 18.39 -9.36 1.25
CA ASP A 104 17.58 -10.54 0.98
C ASP A 104 17.07 -11.20 2.28
N GLU A 105 17.45 -10.66 3.45
CA GLU A 105 16.97 -11.08 4.76
C GLU A 105 15.61 -10.49 5.12
N TYR A 106 15.19 -9.40 4.46
CA TYR A 106 13.96 -8.68 4.77
C TYR A 106 12.99 -8.75 3.61
N VAL A 107 11.71 -8.90 3.93
CA VAL A 107 10.62 -8.75 2.97
C VAL A 107 9.81 -7.52 3.35
N VAL A 108 9.67 -6.59 2.43
CA VAL A 108 8.88 -5.37 2.63
C VAL A 108 7.60 -5.45 1.82
N LEU A 109 6.47 -5.52 2.51
CA LEU A 109 5.12 -5.50 1.97
C LEU A 109 4.52 -4.11 2.20
N MET A 110 4.51 -3.26 1.17
CA MET A 110 3.87 -1.96 1.23
C MET A 110 2.43 -2.07 0.74
N LEU A 111 1.49 -1.83 1.65
CA LEU A 111 0.07 -1.86 1.36
C LEU A 111 -0.39 -0.47 0.93
N GLU A 112 -0.91 -0.39 -0.28
CA GLU A 112 -1.36 0.84 -0.91
C GLU A 112 -2.87 0.76 -1.14
N VAL A 113 -3.63 1.66 -0.52
CA VAL A 113 -5.10 1.63 -0.49
C VAL A 113 -5.72 2.75 -1.32
N SER A 114 -4.92 3.46 -2.11
CA SER A 114 -5.33 4.61 -2.89
C SER A 114 -5.12 4.46 -4.39
N ASN A 115 -4.78 3.26 -4.87
CA ASN A 115 -4.51 2.97 -6.27
C ASN A 115 -3.41 3.88 -6.86
N THR A 116 -2.38 4.15 -6.06
CA THR A 116 -1.22 4.93 -6.45
C THR A 116 0.01 4.07 -6.61
N GLY A 117 0.04 2.84 -6.09
CA GLY A 117 1.19 1.94 -6.17
C GLY A 117 2.54 2.64 -5.98
N PHE A 118 3.36 2.62 -7.03
CA PHE A 118 4.65 3.30 -7.09
C PHE A 118 4.58 4.78 -7.54
N ILE A 119 3.48 5.23 -8.15
CA ILE A 119 3.33 6.52 -8.83
C ILE A 119 2.07 7.25 -8.35
N LYS A 120 2.24 8.47 -7.83
CA LYS A 120 1.12 9.39 -7.60
C LYS A 120 1.24 10.57 -8.56
N THR A 121 0.20 10.83 -9.36
CA THR A 121 0.13 11.99 -10.27
C THR A 121 1.36 12.15 -11.16
N GLY A 122 1.85 11.05 -11.75
CA GLY A 122 3.02 11.04 -12.64
C GLY A 122 4.38 11.08 -11.93
N GLN A 123 4.40 11.11 -10.59
CA GLN A 123 5.61 11.13 -9.80
C GLN A 123 5.81 9.83 -9.02
N TYR A 124 7.01 9.25 -9.15
CA TYR A 124 7.43 8.11 -8.35
C TYR A 124 7.74 8.48 -6.91
N PHE A 125 7.39 7.62 -5.96
CA PHE A 125 7.62 7.94 -4.54
C PHE A 125 9.08 8.06 -4.14
N TRP A 126 10.02 7.52 -4.91
CA TRP A 126 11.45 7.61 -4.62
C TRP A 126 12.09 8.92 -5.11
N VAL A 127 11.34 9.79 -5.79
CA VAL A 127 11.86 11.08 -6.29
C VAL A 127 11.66 12.16 -5.23
N ASP A 128 12.74 12.84 -4.84
CA ASP A 128 12.67 13.98 -3.92
C ASP A 128 12.00 15.20 -4.57
N THR A 129 11.23 15.94 -3.76
CA THR A 129 10.55 17.17 -4.17
C THR A 129 11.12 18.42 -3.53
N ASN A 130 12.06 18.26 -2.59
CA ASN A 130 12.67 19.37 -1.89
C ASN A 130 13.62 20.17 -2.82
N VAL A 131 13.76 21.46 -2.50
CA VAL A 131 14.71 22.35 -3.16
C VAL A 131 15.60 22.97 -2.08
N PRO A 132 16.91 22.69 -2.05
CA PRO A 132 17.65 21.78 -2.95
C PRO A 132 17.31 20.29 -2.71
N PRO A 133 17.45 19.42 -3.73
CA PRO A 133 17.23 17.99 -3.59
C PRO A 133 18.30 17.34 -2.71
N ASP A 134 17.94 16.27 -2.01
CA ASP A 134 18.82 15.54 -1.07
C ASP A 134 19.90 14.67 -1.75
N GLY A 135 19.78 14.43 -3.06
CA GLY A 135 20.70 13.61 -3.85
C GLY A 135 20.62 12.10 -3.60
N LYS A 136 19.55 11.60 -2.97
CA LYS A 136 19.42 10.19 -2.56
C LYS A 136 18.44 9.36 -3.40
N ASP A 137 17.90 9.91 -4.47
CA ASP A 137 16.86 9.27 -5.29
C ASP A 137 17.29 7.90 -5.85
N ASP A 138 18.52 7.77 -6.35
CA ASP A 138 19.02 6.50 -6.88
C ASP A 138 19.10 5.40 -5.83
N ILE A 139 19.45 5.76 -4.59
CA ILE A 139 19.56 4.83 -3.47
C ILE A 139 18.16 4.35 -3.08
N VAL A 140 17.21 5.26 -2.99
CA VAL A 140 15.82 4.93 -2.63
C VAL A 140 15.12 4.17 -3.75
N LYS A 141 15.45 4.45 -5.01
CA LYS A 141 14.95 3.68 -6.17
C LYS A 141 15.39 2.22 -6.10
N LYS A 142 16.68 1.97 -5.85
CA LYS A 142 17.20 0.60 -5.64
C LYS A 142 16.52 -0.11 -4.46
N ALA A 143 16.17 0.65 -3.42
CA ALA A 143 15.40 0.09 -2.31
C ALA A 143 13.96 -0.26 -2.72
N ALA A 144 13.31 0.60 -3.50
CA ALA A 144 11.96 0.37 -4.01
C ALA A 144 11.87 -0.88 -4.88
N GLU A 145 12.93 -1.25 -5.59
CA GLU A 145 13.01 -2.50 -6.38
C GLU A 145 12.91 -3.75 -5.51
N LYS A 146 13.22 -3.68 -4.20
CA LYS A 146 13.08 -4.79 -3.24
C LYS A 146 11.76 -4.77 -2.46
N VAL A 147 10.85 -3.85 -2.80
CA VAL A 147 9.57 -3.70 -2.09
C VAL A 147 8.45 -4.35 -2.89
N LEU A 148 7.66 -5.18 -2.22
CA LEU A 148 6.40 -5.67 -2.75
C LEU A 148 5.29 -4.67 -2.47
N VAL A 149 4.73 -4.07 -3.51
CA VAL A 149 3.56 -3.19 -3.36
C VAL A 149 2.29 -4.00 -3.62
N MET A 150 1.42 -4.11 -2.62
CA MET A 150 0.07 -4.63 -2.79
C MET A 150 -0.88 -3.44 -2.93
N ASP A 151 -1.50 -3.31 -4.10
CA ASP A 151 -2.39 -2.20 -4.41
C ASP A 151 -3.78 -2.70 -4.80
N LEU A 152 -4.78 -1.83 -4.64
CA LEU A 152 -6.09 -1.98 -5.21
C LEU A 152 -6.03 -1.56 -6.67
N GLN A 153 -5.79 -2.51 -7.56
CA GLN A 153 -5.95 -2.24 -8.98
C GLN A 153 -7.42 -2.38 -9.38
N PRO A 154 -7.97 -1.43 -10.15
CA PRO A 154 -9.24 -1.64 -10.79
C PRO A 154 -9.07 -2.80 -11.77
N LEU A 155 -10.00 -3.75 -11.71
CA LEU A 155 -10.25 -4.60 -12.87
C LEU A 155 -10.60 -3.67 -14.02
N ASN A 156 -9.79 -3.61 -15.06
CA ASN A 156 -10.17 -2.95 -16.30
C ASN A 156 -11.36 -3.68 -16.93
N LEU A 157 -12.58 -3.33 -16.52
CA LEU A 157 -13.86 -3.65 -17.17
C LEU A 157 -14.98 -2.64 -16.87
N THR A 158 -14.73 -1.49 -16.22
CA THR A 158 -15.64 -0.36 -16.36
C THR A 158 -15.28 0.33 -17.67
N SER A 159 -16.05 0.02 -18.72
CA SER A 159 -16.02 0.77 -19.97
C SER A 159 -16.06 2.27 -19.64
N ALA A 160 -15.41 3.14 -20.42
CA ALA A 160 -15.59 4.59 -20.28
C ALA A 160 -17.09 4.99 -20.21
N THR A 161 -17.91 4.15 -20.84
CA THR A 161 -19.35 4.02 -20.73
C THR A 161 -19.87 3.93 -19.29
N PHE A 162 -19.41 3.01 -18.42
CA PHE A 162 -19.84 2.92 -17.02
C PHE A 162 -19.56 4.20 -16.22
N ASN A 163 -18.34 4.75 -16.31
CA ASN A 163 -18.00 5.98 -15.59
C ASN A 163 -18.87 7.16 -16.05
N SER A 164 -19.10 7.26 -17.37
CA SER A 164 -20.02 8.23 -17.96
C SER A 164 -21.46 8.03 -17.45
N ASP A 165 -21.94 6.79 -17.41
CA ASP A 165 -23.31 6.46 -17.00
C ASP A 165 -23.54 6.77 -15.51
N VAL A 166 -22.57 6.50 -14.64
CA VAL A 166 -22.67 6.86 -13.22
C VAL A 166 -22.72 8.38 -13.04
N ILE A 167 -21.83 9.12 -13.70
CA ILE A 167 -21.83 10.59 -13.63
C ILE A 167 -23.15 11.15 -14.13
N ASN A 168 -23.66 10.65 -15.27
CA ASN A 168 -24.94 11.07 -15.83
C ASN A 168 -26.11 10.76 -14.90
N ASN A 169 -26.13 9.60 -14.25
CA ASN A 169 -27.18 9.23 -13.30
C ASN A 169 -27.11 10.03 -12.00
N LEU A 170 -25.91 10.39 -11.52
CA LEU A 170 -25.74 11.27 -10.36
C LEU A 170 -26.23 12.70 -10.62
N ALA A 171 -26.21 13.15 -11.88
CA ALA A 171 -26.82 14.41 -12.27
C ALA A 171 -28.36 14.36 -12.26
N GLN A 172 -28.96 13.18 -12.26
CA GLN A 172 -30.41 12.98 -12.16
C GLN A 172 -30.89 12.88 -10.71
N TRP A 173 -32.20 12.82 -10.52
CA TRP A 173 -32.82 12.55 -9.22
C TRP A 173 -32.33 11.20 -8.65
N PRO A 174 -32.08 11.08 -7.33
CA PRO A 174 -32.30 12.06 -6.27
C PRO A 174 -31.11 12.98 -5.97
N PHE A 175 -29.99 12.79 -6.67
CA PHE A 175 -28.69 13.36 -6.28
C PHE A 175 -28.43 14.74 -6.87
N TYR A 176 -28.94 15.03 -8.08
CA TYR A 176 -28.85 16.34 -8.73
C TYR A 176 -27.44 16.95 -8.75
N CYS A 177 -26.43 16.12 -8.96
CA CYS A 177 -25.04 16.53 -8.87
C CYS A 177 -24.54 17.09 -10.22
N GLU A 178 -24.60 18.41 -10.39
CA GLU A 178 -24.19 19.08 -11.64
C GLU A 178 -22.66 19.17 -11.82
N ASN A 179 -21.91 19.21 -10.71
CA ASN A 179 -20.44 19.30 -10.69
C ASN A 179 -19.83 18.15 -9.87
N CYS A 180 -20.31 16.94 -10.09
CA CYS A 180 -19.66 15.74 -9.57
C CYS A 180 -18.31 15.59 -10.26
N ASN A 181 -17.29 16.21 -9.68
CA ASN A 181 -15.91 15.84 -9.97
C ASN A 181 -15.61 14.69 -9.01
N PRO A 182 -15.76 13.42 -9.41
CA PRO A 182 -15.45 12.32 -8.51
C PRO A 182 -14.03 12.52 -7.99
N PRO A 183 -13.77 12.35 -6.68
CA PRO A 183 -12.41 12.37 -6.18
C PRO A 183 -11.66 11.20 -6.82
N GLY A 184 -10.93 11.49 -7.90
CA GLY A 184 -10.36 10.49 -8.81
C GLY A 184 -11.21 10.35 -10.07
N THR A 185 -10.58 10.50 -11.23
CA THR A 185 -11.17 10.36 -12.58
C THR A 185 -11.66 8.95 -12.93
N ASN A 186 -11.91 8.09 -11.94
CA ASN A 186 -12.47 6.75 -12.13
C ASN A 186 -13.41 6.44 -10.97
N VAL A 187 -14.71 6.37 -11.25
CA VAL A 187 -15.67 5.79 -10.30
C VAL A 187 -15.61 4.28 -10.50
N ASP A 188 -14.53 3.67 -10.04
CA ASP A 188 -14.34 2.22 -10.17
C ASP A 188 -15.32 1.51 -9.25
N LEU A 189 -16.26 0.75 -9.84
CA LEU A 189 -17.05 -0.21 -9.10
C LEU A 189 -16.07 -1.25 -8.56
N TYR A 190 -15.75 -1.19 -7.26
CA TYR A 190 -14.70 -2.01 -6.64
C TYR A 190 -15.08 -3.50 -6.60
N LEU A 191 -14.88 -4.21 -7.71
CA LEU A 191 -14.58 -5.64 -7.64
C LEU A 191 -13.13 -5.76 -7.19
N LEU A 192 -12.94 -6.07 -5.89
CA LEU A 192 -11.62 -6.21 -5.26
C LEU A 192 -10.82 -7.35 -5.90
N GLN A 193 -10.00 -7.05 -6.89
CA GLN A 193 -8.92 -7.94 -7.33
C GLN A 193 -7.59 -7.39 -6.82
N PHE A 194 -6.83 -8.27 -6.17
CA PHE A 194 -5.54 -7.91 -5.59
C PHE A 194 -4.46 -8.19 -6.61
N VAL A 195 -3.78 -7.14 -7.07
CA VAL A 195 -2.59 -7.28 -7.90
C VAL A 195 -1.39 -7.05 -7.00
N VAL A 196 -0.54 -8.07 -6.95
CA VAL A 196 0.77 -7.98 -6.32
C VAL A 196 1.72 -7.46 -7.39
N LEU A 197 2.15 -6.20 -7.27
CA LEU A 197 3.16 -5.63 -8.17
C LEU A 197 4.55 -5.91 -7.59
N MET A 198 5.25 -6.85 -8.21
CA MET A 198 6.69 -7.08 -7.97
C MET A 198 7.49 -6.22 -8.95
N ALA A 199 8.35 -5.35 -8.46
CA ALA A 199 9.48 -4.85 -9.25
C ALA A 199 10.54 -5.97 -9.27
N VAL A 200 10.86 -6.51 -10.44
CA VAL A 200 11.93 -7.51 -10.61
C VAL A 200 12.90 -7.02 -11.67
N ASP A 201 14.20 -7.05 -11.33
CA ASP A 201 15.35 -6.54 -12.07
C ASP A 201 15.44 -7.02 -13.55
N ALA A 202 16.16 -6.24 -14.36
CA ALA A 202 16.09 -6.03 -15.80
C ALA A 202 16.51 -7.19 -16.74
N ARG A 203 16.21 -8.45 -16.41
CA ARG A 203 16.44 -9.59 -17.34
C ARG A 203 15.22 -10.41 -17.69
N PHE A 204 14.06 -10.18 -17.07
CA PHE A 204 12.86 -10.93 -17.39
C PHE A 204 11.62 -10.02 -17.35
N HIS A 205 10.72 -10.24 -18.30
CA HIS A 205 9.41 -9.59 -18.45
C HIS A 205 8.70 -9.28 -17.11
N PHE A 206 8.04 -8.11 -17.05
CA PHE A 206 6.97 -7.83 -16.09
C PHE A 206 5.99 -9.01 -16.07
N SER A 207 6.04 -9.81 -15.01
CA SER A 207 5.08 -10.89 -14.81
C SER A 207 4.05 -10.42 -13.81
N LEU A 208 2.87 -10.04 -14.32
CA LEU A 208 1.68 -9.84 -13.50
C LEU A 208 1.33 -11.20 -12.86
N LEU A 209 1.53 -11.34 -11.55
CA LEU A 209 0.94 -12.44 -10.81
C LEU A 209 -0.47 -12.01 -10.38
N ILE A 210 -1.42 -12.20 -11.29
CA ILE A 210 -2.85 -11.98 -11.01
C ILE A 210 -3.30 -13.13 -10.10
N CYS A 211 -3.35 -12.88 -8.79
CA CYS A 211 -4.03 -13.78 -7.87
C CYS A 211 -5.52 -13.41 -7.85
N SER A 212 -6.30 -14.00 -8.76
CA SER A 212 -7.76 -13.85 -8.79
C SER A 212 -8.36 -14.53 -7.56
N ILE A 213 -8.58 -13.77 -6.49
CA ILE A 213 -9.43 -14.21 -5.39
C ILE A 213 -10.84 -13.70 -5.67
N LEU A 214 -11.67 -14.54 -6.30
CA LEU A 214 -13.11 -14.28 -6.39
C LEU A 214 -13.68 -14.29 -4.96
N LEU A 215 -13.98 -13.12 -4.41
CA LEU A 215 -14.90 -13.01 -3.27
C LEU A 215 -16.31 -13.04 -3.86
N LEU A 216 -16.90 -14.23 -3.95
CA LEU A 216 -18.35 -14.37 -4.08
C LEU A 216 -18.95 -13.87 -2.77
N ALA A 217 -19.49 -12.65 -2.78
CA ALA A 217 -20.44 -12.21 -1.77
C ALA A 217 -21.74 -12.99 -2.02
N SER A 218 -21.86 -14.17 -1.42
CA SER A 218 -23.14 -14.87 -1.33
C SER A 218 -23.93 -14.30 -0.14
N SER A 219 -24.95 -13.52 -0.47
CA SER A 219 -26.26 -13.40 0.21
C SER A 219 -26.28 -13.29 1.74
N LEU A 220 -26.64 -12.09 2.23
CA LEU A 220 -27.82 -11.84 3.08
C LEU A 220 -28.19 -10.35 3.01
#